data_AF-U6LFN6-F1
#
_entry.id   AF-U6LFN6-F1
#
_cell.length_a   1.000
_cell.length_b   1.000
_cell.length_c   1.000
_cell.angle_alpha   90.00
_cell.angle_beta   90.00
_cell.angle_gamma   90.00
#
_symmetry.space_group_name_H-M   'P 1'
#
loop_
_entity.id
_entity.type
_entity.pdbx_description
1 polymer ?
#
loop_
_entity_poly.entity_id
_entity_poly.type
_entity_poly.pdbx_seq_one_letter_code
_entity_poly.pdbx_strand_id
1 'polypeptide(L)'
;MVSLMLQLQQQQQQQQQEQQQQQQYAEVIDGSEDWLRLMKAVFDFGSLRKLIESGRGKKGKSGNSAGNRALNGEIAADSDAEFHGDSENAPNFQFKFLFDAMNGAGGPTAYRLFVEELGADPKALRRCKALPDFGGIHPDPNLVYAGELVRIMGVNTPEKVTEETPHFAAAADGDCDRNMILGTVLFILF
;
A
#
# COMPACT_ATOMS: atom_id res chain seq x y z
N MET A 1 22.31 -69.01 10.06
CA MET A 1 20.92 -68.50 10.18
C MET A 1 20.86 -67.12 10.83
N VAL A 2 21.44 -66.91 12.01
CA VAL A 2 21.39 -65.59 12.71
C VAL A 2 21.96 -64.43 11.89
N SER A 3 23.09 -64.63 11.22
CA SER A 3 23.72 -63.58 10.38
C SER A 3 22.86 -63.16 9.17
N LEU A 4 22.14 -64.10 8.57
CA LEU A 4 21.22 -63.84 7.46
C LEU A 4 19.98 -63.06 7.91
N MET A 5 19.44 -63.36 9.10
CA MET A 5 18.32 -62.61 9.66
C MET A 5 18.71 -61.16 9.98
N LEU A 6 19.93 -60.94 10.49
CA LEU A 6 20.41 -59.59 10.80
C LEU A 6 20.59 -58.74 9.53
N GLN A 7 21.10 -59.33 8.45
CA GLN A 7 21.25 -58.66 7.15
C GLN A 7 19.89 -58.32 6.52
N LEU A 8 18.92 -59.22 6.60
CA LEU A 8 17.57 -58.96 6.11
C LEU A 8 16.88 -57.83 6.89
N GLN A 9 17.07 -57.80 8.22
CA GLN A 9 16.52 -56.74 9.08
C GLN A 9 17.16 -55.37 8.78
N GLN A 10 18.48 -55.32 8.54
CA GLN A 10 19.17 -54.09 8.13
C GLN A 10 18.70 -53.60 6.75
N GLN A 11 18.52 -54.50 5.77
CA GLN A 11 18.00 -54.12 4.45
C GLN A 11 16.57 -53.58 4.54
N GLN A 12 15.70 -54.18 5.37
CA GLN A 12 14.35 -53.68 5.56
C GLN A 12 14.32 -52.30 6.24
N GLN A 13 15.22 -52.05 7.20
CA GLN A 13 15.34 -50.74 7.84
C GLN A 13 15.87 -49.67 6.87
N GLN A 14 16.85 -50.01 6.02
CA GLN A 14 17.36 -49.10 4.99
C GLN A 14 16.29 -48.77 3.95
N GLN A 15 15.52 -49.76 3.48
CA GLN A 15 14.42 -49.52 2.54
C GLN A 15 13.30 -48.67 3.17
N GLN A 16 13.00 -48.86 4.47
CA GLN A 16 12.03 -48.02 5.19
C GLN A 16 12.54 -46.58 5.36
N GLN A 17 13.83 -46.38 5.63
CA GLN A 17 14.43 -45.04 5.73
C GLN A 17 14.51 -44.34 4.36
N GLU A 18 14.85 -45.06 3.29
CA GLU A 18 14.85 -44.54 1.92
C GLU A 18 13.44 -44.16 1.45
N GLN A 19 12.42 -44.95 1.81
CA GLN A 19 11.01 -44.62 1.55
C GLN A 19 10.53 -43.41 2.37
N GLN A 20 11.00 -43.22 3.61
CA GLN A 20 10.70 -42.02 4.41
C GLN A 20 11.43 -40.77 3.89
N GLN A 21 12.58 -40.93 3.23
CA GLN A 21 13.28 -39.84 2.54
C GLN A 21 12.68 -39.52 1.15
N GLN A 22 11.83 -40.39 0.61
CA GLN A 22 11.13 -40.12 -0.64
C GLN A 22 10.03 -39.07 -0.44
N GLN A 23 10.34 -37.87 -0.95
CA GLN A 23 9.46 -36.77 -1.36
C GLN A 23 8.87 -35.88 -0.25
N GLN A 24 9.74 -35.09 0.38
CA GLN A 24 9.33 -33.73 0.77
C GLN A 24 9.44 -32.82 -0.45
N TYR A 25 8.32 -32.29 -0.94
CA TYR A 25 8.31 -31.25 -1.96
C TYR A 25 8.12 -29.90 -1.26
N ALA A 26 8.89 -28.91 -1.68
CA ALA A 26 8.70 -27.52 -1.27
C ALA A 26 8.09 -26.77 -2.46
N GLU A 27 6.97 -26.11 -2.24
CA GLU A 27 6.33 -25.25 -3.23
C GLU A 27 6.69 -23.80 -2.94
N VAL A 28 7.09 -23.06 -3.98
CA VAL A 28 7.30 -21.62 -3.90
C VAL A 28 5.99 -20.97 -4.35
N ILE A 29 5.25 -20.42 -3.38
CA ILE A 29 3.96 -19.80 -3.61
C ILE A 29 4.14 -18.27 -3.64
N ASP A 30 3.33 -17.63 -4.46
CA ASP A 30 3.20 -16.17 -4.46
C ASP A 30 2.47 -15.70 -3.18
N GLY A 31 3.19 -14.99 -2.31
CA GLY A 31 2.68 -14.57 -1.01
C GLY A 31 1.55 -13.53 -1.03
N SER A 32 1.26 -12.87 -2.17
CA SER A 32 0.21 -11.85 -2.23
C SER A 32 -1.10 -12.32 -2.87
N GLU A 33 -1.10 -13.42 -3.63
CA GLU A 33 -2.25 -13.80 -4.47
C GLU A 33 -3.50 -14.13 -3.63
N ASP A 34 -3.38 -15.04 -2.66
CA ASP A 34 -4.50 -15.44 -1.80
C ASP A 34 -4.99 -14.29 -0.93
N TRP A 35 -4.07 -13.44 -0.47
CA TRP A 35 -4.41 -12.25 0.29
C TRP A 35 -5.19 -11.25 -0.55
N LEU A 36 -4.79 -11.00 -1.81
CA LEU A 36 -5.53 -10.15 -2.73
C LEU A 36 -6.91 -10.71 -3.04
N ARG A 37 -7.02 -12.02 -3.20
CA ARG A 37 -8.31 -12.69 -3.40
C ARG A 37 -9.24 -12.47 -2.21
N LEU A 38 -8.72 -12.57 -0.98
CA LEU A 38 -9.48 -12.26 0.22
C LEU A 38 -9.91 -10.78 0.25
N MET A 39 -8.99 -9.86 -0.06
CA MET A 39 -9.30 -8.43 -0.08
C MET A 39 -10.40 -8.09 -1.09
N LYS A 40 -10.38 -8.69 -2.29
CA LYS A 40 -11.43 -8.53 -3.30
C LYS A 40 -12.79 -9.09 -2.86
N ALA A 41 -12.80 -10.07 -1.95
CA ALA A 41 -14.03 -10.63 -1.40
C ALA A 41 -14.62 -9.76 -0.27
N VAL A 42 -13.76 -9.04 0.47
CA VAL A 42 -14.16 -8.20 1.62
C VAL A 42 -14.52 -6.77 1.20
N PHE A 43 -13.79 -6.20 0.24
CA PHE A 43 -13.92 -4.79 -0.15
C PHE A 43 -14.46 -4.60 -1.57
N ASP A 44 -15.19 -3.50 -1.78
CA ASP A 44 -15.61 -3.08 -3.13
C ASP A 44 -14.46 -2.39 -3.87
N PHE A 45 -13.72 -3.18 -4.64
CA PHE A 45 -12.63 -2.69 -5.49
C PHE A 45 -13.12 -1.74 -6.60
N GLY A 46 -14.38 -1.82 -7.02
CA GLY A 46 -14.93 -0.91 -8.02
C GLY A 46 -15.03 0.52 -7.49
N SER A 47 -15.53 0.67 -6.25
CA SER A 47 -15.58 1.96 -5.56
C SER A 47 -14.19 2.48 -5.18
N LEU A 48 -13.30 1.62 -4.67
CA LEU A 48 -11.92 1.99 -4.35
C LEU A 48 -11.14 2.46 -5.58
N ARG A 49 -11.28 1.75 -6.72
CA ARG A 49 -10.67 2.15 -7.98
C ARG A 49 -11.15 3.53 -8.42
N LYS A 50 -12.47 3.78 -8.41
CA LYS A 50 -13.02 5.11 -8.76
C LYS A 50 -12.45 6.22 -7.88
N LEU A 51 -12.32 5.97 -6.58
CA LEU A 51 -11.72 6.93 -5.65
C LEU A 51 -10.25 7.19 -5.98
N ILE A 52 -9.44 6.14 -6.13
CA ILE A 52 -8.00 6.27 -6.42
C ILE A 52 -7.74 6.89 -7.79
N GLU A 53 -8.53 6.52 -8.81
CA GLU A 53 -8.39 7.04 -10.16
C GLU A 53 -8.87 8.50 -10.29
N SER A 54 -9.77 8.96 -9.42
CA SER A 54 -10.16 10.39 -9.36
C SER A 54 -8.94 11.30 -9.17
N GLY A 55 -7.91 10.82 -8.46
CA GLY A 55 -6.65 11.52 -8.21
C GLY A 55 -5.71 11.64 -9.41
N ARG A 56 -5.92 10.87 -10.48
CA ARG A 56 -5.08 10.93 -11.69
C ARG A 56 -5.54 12.10 -12.56
N GLY A 57 -4.83 13.23 -12.45
CA GLY A 57 -4.97 14.33 -13.42
C GLY A 57 -4.96 13.79 -14.84
N LYS A 58 -5.97 14.15 -15.65
CA LYS A 58 -6.04 13.76 -17.07
C LYS A 58 -4.71 14.14 -17.72
N LYS A 59 -3.96 13.18 -18.27
CA LYS A 59 -2.78 13.49 -19.08
C LYS A 59 -3.20 14.46 -20.17
N GLY A 60 -2.81 15.72 -20.03
CA GLY A 60 -3.13 16.77 -21.00
C GLY A 60 -2.63 16.33 -22.36
N LYS A 61 -3.54 16.20 -23.33
CA LYS A 61 -3.14 16.31 -24.73
C LYS A 61 -2.55 17.71 -24.88
N SER A 62 -1.25 17.78 -25.15
CA SER A 62 -0.59 19.01 -25.59
C SER A 62 -1.37 19.58 -26.78
N GLY A 63 -2.16 20.60 -26.51
CA GLY A 63 -2.93 21.37 -27.47
C GLY A 63 -2.69 22.82 -27.15
N ASN A 64 -1.86 23.47 -27.96
CA ASN A 64 -1.59 24.90 -27.89
C ASN A 64 -2.90 25.70 -27.96
N SER A 65 -3.23 26.44 -26.93
CA SER A 65 -4.08 27.63 -27.06
C SER A 65 -3.78 28.61 -25.93
N ALA A 66 -3.09 29.68 -26.31
CA ALA A 66 -2.93 30.88 -25.50
C ALA A 66 -4.29 31.50 -25.17
N GLY A 67 -4.46 31.96 -23.94
CA GLY A 67 -5.66 32.67 -23.50
C GLY A 67 -5.46 33.29 -22.13
N ASN A 68 -5.02 34.54 -22.09
CA ASN A 68 -4.96 35.38 -20.90
C ASN A 68 -6.34 35.46 -20.22
N ARG A 69 -6.39 35.26 -18.90
CA ARG A 69 -7.43 35.86 -18.06
C ARG A 69 -6.90 36.12 -16.65
N ALA A 70 -6.94 37.39 -16.27
CA ALA A 70 -6.57 37.90 -14.96
C ALA A 70 -7.50 37.34 -13.87
N LEU A 71 -6.96 37.05 -12.69
CA LEU A 71 -7.71 36.69 -11.50
C LEU A 71 -7.45 37.74 -10.41
N ASN A 72 -8.40 38.67 -10.29
CA ASN A 72 -8.73 39.33 -9.04
C ASN A 72 -10.04 38.69 -8.56
N GLY A 73 -10.10 38.20 -7.32
CA GLY A 73 -11.34 37.68 -6.75
C GLY A 73 -11.12 36.98 -5.42
N GLU A 74 -11.71 37.54 -4.37
CA GLU A 74 -11.71 37.12 -2.97
C GLU A 74 -12.19 35.69 -2.75
N ILE A 75 -11.59 35.00 -1.76
CA ILE A 75 -12.04 33.67 -1.30
C ILE A 75 -13.08 33.90 -0.20
N ALA A 76 -14.35 33.68 -0.52
CA ALA A 76 -15.41 33.53 0.46
C ALA A 76 -15.40 32.08 0.99
N ALA A 77 -15.47 31.93 2.31
CA ALA A 77 -15.62 30.64 2.97
C ALA A 77 -17.11 30.27 2.99
N ASP A 78 -17.51 29.31 2.16
CA ASP A 78 -18.83 28.67 2.26
C ASP A 78 -18.71 27.43 3.15
N SER A 79 -19.12 27.60 4.41
CA SER A 79 -19.61 26.53 5.26
C SER A 79 -21.02 26.17 4.81
N ASP A 80 -21.33 24.88 4.69
CA ASP A 80 -22.66 24.28 4.39
C ASP A 80 -22.83 23.80 2.94
N ALA A 81 -22.02 22.82 2.52
CA ALA A 81 -22.32 22.00 1.35
C ALA A 81 -23.08 20.73 1.80
N GLU A 82 -24.42 20.79 1.78
CA GLU A 82 -25.26 19.58 1.76
C GLU A 82 -25.04 18.84 0.43
N PHE A 83 -24.75 17.53 0.50
CA PHE A 83 -24.54 16.68 -0.66
C PHE A 83 -25.87 16.41 -1.37
N HIS A 84 -26.25 17.29 -2.30
CA HIS A 84 -27.31 17.08 -3.28
C HIS A 84 -26.71 16.54 -4.58
N GLY A 85 -27.18 15.36 -4.97
CA GLY A 85 -26.61 14.51 -6.02
C GLY A 85 -26.95 14.95 -7.45
N ASP A 86 -26.52 16.14 -7.86
CA ASP A 86 -26.55 16.59 -9.26
C ASP A 86 -25.12 16.62 -9.83
N SER A 87 -24.78 15.61 -10.65
CA SER A 87 -23.42 15.27 -11.07
C SER A 87 -22.79 16.16 -12.15
N GLU A 88 -23.38 17.30 -12.50
CA GLU A 88 -22.88 18.12 -13.63
C GLU A 88 -21.96 19.28 -13.23
N ASN A 89 -21.84 19.60 -11.93
CA ASN A 89 -20.96 20.70 -11.47
C ASN A 89 -20.18 20.39 -10.17
N ALA A 90 -20.08 19.13 -9.76
CA ALA A 90 -19.24 18.77 -8.63
C ALA A 90 -17.76 19.13 -8.95
N PRO A 91 -17.04 19.85 -8.07
CA PRO A 91 -15.62 20.07 -8.26
C PRO A 91 -14.95 18.70 -8.43
N ASN A 92 -14.09 18.58 -9.44
CA ASN A 92 -13.37 17.33 -9.73
C ASN A 92 -12.38 17.05 -8.58
N PHE A 93 -12.88 16.45 -7.49
CA PHE A 93 -12.09 16.11 -6.31
C PHE A 93 -11.07 15.04 -6.69
N GLN A 94 -9.80 15.40 -6.62
CA GLN A 94 -8.69 14.52 -6.95
C GLN A 94 -8.13 13.92 -5.66
N PHE A 95 -8.54 12.69 -5.34
CA PHE A 95 -8.06 12.02 -4.14
C PHE A 95 -6.57 11.67 -4.26
N LYS A 96 -5.74 12.35 -3.49
CA LYS A 96 -4.29 12.11 -3.36
C LYS A 96 -4.00 11.32 -2.08
N PHE A 97 -3.25 10.23 -2.18
CA PHE A 97 -2.80 9.47 -1.01
C PHE A 97 -1.31 9.11 -1.09
N LEU A 98 -0.73 8.74 0.05
CA LEU A 98 0.65 8.25 0.16
C LEU A 98 0.74 7.06 1.12
N PHE A 99 1.24 5.92 0.65
CA PHE A 99 1.51 4.74 1.46
C PHE A 99 3.01 4.52 1.61
N ASP A 100 3.46 4.26 2.84
CA ASP A 100 4.85 4.04 3.18
C ASP A 100 5.06 2.68 3.85
N ALA A 101 5.68 1.74 3.15
CA ALA A 101 5.91 0.40 3.70
C ALA A 101 7.16 0.31 4.60
N MET A 102 7.87 1.43 4.83
CA MET A 102 9.10 1.48 5.64
C MET A 102 10.16 0.41 5.24
N ASN A 103 10.21 0.04 3.96
CA ASN A 103 11.04 -1.03 3.39
C ASN A 103 10.78 -2.42 4.03
N GLY A 104 9.60 -2.64 4.60
CA GLY A 104 9.14 -3.87 5.20
C GLY A 104 8.50 -4.86 4.22
N ALA A 105 8.02 -5.96 4.76
CA ALA A 105 7.44 -7.09 4.03
C ALA A 105 6.16 -6.73 3.26
N GLY A 106 5.40 -5.73 3.73
CA GLY A 106 4.16 -5.28 3.09
C GLY A 106 4.36 -4.54 1.76
N GLY A 107 5.58 -4.09 1.45
CA GLY A 107 5.87 -3.26 0.27
C GLY A 107 5.48 -3.90 -1.08
N PRO A 108 5.93 -5.13 -1.40
CA PRO A 108 5.53 -5.83 -2.62
C PRO A 108 4.01 -6.02 -2.74
N THR A 109 3.34 -6.42 -1.65
CA THR A 109 1.87 -6.59 -1.63
C THR A 109 1.15 -5.26 -1.85
N ALA A 110 1.64 -4.17 -1.24
CA ALA A 110 1.08 -2.83 -1.43
C ALA A 110 1.23 -2.35 -2.89
N TYR A 111 2.35 -2.66 -3.56
CA TYR A 111 2.50 -2.35 -4.97
C TYR A 111 1.45 -3.06 -5.84
N ARG A 112 1.28 -4.38 -5.62
CA ARG A 112 0.25 -5.15 -6.33
C ARG A 112 -1.16 -4.62 -6.07
N LEU A 113 -1.49 -4.35 -4.81
CA LEU A 113 -2.81 -3.83 -4.45
C LEU A 113 -3.06 -2.45 -5.03
N PHE A 114 -2.21 -1.47 -4.74
CA PHE A 114 -2.52 -0.08 -5.08
C PHE A 114 -2.27 0.24 -6.55
N VAL A 115 -1.17 -0.24 -7.14
CA VAL A 115 -0.81 0.10 -8.53
C VAL A 115 -1.44 -0.87 -9.52
N GLU A 116 -1.23 -2.17 -9.36
CA GLU A 116 -1.66 -3.16 -10.36
C GLU A 116 -3.17 -3.37 -10.29
N GLU A 117 -3.71 -3.56 -9.08
CA GLU A 117 -5.12 -3.82 -8.88
C GLU A 117 -5.95 -2.54 -8.87
N LEU A 118 -5.59 -1.52 -8.08
CA LEU A 118 -6.43 -0.32 -7.90
C LEU A 118 -6.07 0.85 -8.84
N GLY A 119 -4.98 0.77 -9.61
CA GLY A 119 -4.65 1.76 -10.65
C GLY A 119 -4.00 3.06 -10.15
N ALA A 120 -3.48 3.08 -8.92
CA ALA A 120 -2.77 4.21 -8.33
C ALA A 120 -1.50 4.57 -9.13
N ASP A 121 -1.07 5.83 -9.02
CA ASP A 121 0.26 6.23 -9.49
C ASP A 121 1.32 5.58 -8.57
N PRO A 122 2.35 4.90 -9.10
CA PRO A 122 3.46 4.37 -8.30
C PRO A 122 4.13 5.41 -7.37
N LYS A 123 4.01 6.71 -7.67
CA LYS A 123 4.48 7.79 -6.79
C LYS A 123 3.71 7.89 -5.46
N ALA A 124 2.51 7.34 -5.39
CA ALA A 124 1.74 7.20 -4.15
C ALA A 124 2.32 6.13 -3.22
N LEU A 125 3.33 5.37 -3.66
CA LEU A 125 4.02 4.37 -2.86
C LEU A 125 5.43 4.81 -2.53
N ARG A 126 5.79 4.71 -1.25
CA ARG A 126 7.10 5.06 -0.72
C ARG A 126 7.70 3.86 -0.01
N ARG A 127 9.02 3.66 -0.19
CA ARG A 127 9.79 2.60 0.49
C ARG A 127 9.13 1.21 0.40
N CYS A 128 8.53 0.89 -0.75
CA CYS A 128 7.81 -0.37 -0.97
C CYS A 128 8.69 -1.51 -1.50
N LYS A 129 10.02 -1.34 -1.49
CA LYS A 129 10.97 -2.40 -1.77
C LYS A 129 11.45 -2.97 -0.43
N ALA A 130 11.18 -4.24 -0.18
CA ALA A 130 11.67 -4.90 1.03
C ALA A 130 13.21 -4.92 1.05
N LEU A 131 13.80 -4.50 2.17
CA LEU A 131 15.25 -4.48 2.38
C LEU A 131 15.61 -5.20 3.69
N PRO A 132 16.72 -5.97 3.75
CA PRO A 132 17.09 -6.72 4.96
C PRO A 132 17.30 -5.88 6.22
N ASP A 133 17.71 -4.62 6.05
CA ASP A 133 17.98 -3.64 7.12
C ASP A 133 16.97 -2.49 7.10
N PHE A 134 15.86 -2.65 6.37
CA PHE A 134 14.85 -1.60 6.14
C PHE A 134 15.42 -0.29 5.54
N GLY A 135 16.64 -0.31 4.98
CA GLY A 135 17.33 0.90 4.54
C GLY A 135 17.85 1.76 5.69
N GLY A 136 18.14 1.15 6.85
CA GLY A 136 18.73 1.79 8.02
C GLY A 136 17.74 2.60 8.87
N ILE A 137 16.43 2.45 8.64
CA ILE A 137 15.38 3.07 9.45
C ILE A 137 14.78 2.08 10.44
N HIS A 138 14.12 2.57 11.47
CA HIS A 138 13.32 1.74 12.38
C HIS A 138 11.93 1.50 11.77
N PRO A 139 11.53 0.27 11.44
CA PRO A 139 10.27 -0.02 10.75
C PRO A 139 9.11 -0.13 11.75
N ASP A 140 8.87 0.93 12.52
CA ASP A 140 7.78 1.02 13.49
C ASP A 140 7.03 2.35 13.27
N PRO A 141 5.82 2.33 12.71
CA PRO A 141 5.16 3.53 12.24
C PRO A 141 4.54 4.29 13.42
N ASN A 142 5.27 5.30 13.88
CA ASN A 142 4.82 6.23 14.92
C ASN A 142 5.35 7.65 14.62
N LEU A 143 4.94 8.64 15.42
CA LEU A 143 5.33 10.04 15.20
C LEU A 143 6.84 10.30 15.24
N VAL A 144 7.61 9.40 15.85
CA VAL A 144 9.08 9.50 15.95
C VAL A 144 9.74 8.91 14.71
N TYR A 145 9.48 7.64 14.41
CA TYR A 145 10.19 6.93 13.33
C TYR A 145 9.60 7.18 11.93
N ALA A 146 8.32 7.51 11.83
CA ALA A 146 7.67 7.93 10.59
C ALA A 146 7.66 9.46 10.42
N GLY A 147 8.63 10.17 11.01
CA GLY A 147 8.69 11.63 11.03
C GLY A 147 8.68 12.29 9.65
N GLU A 148 9.19 11.62 8.61
CA GLU A 148 9.09 12.12 7.24
C GLU A 148 7.64 12.13 6.73
N LEU A 149 6.88 11.06 6.98
CA LEU A 149 5.47 10.97 6.58
C LEU A 149 4.63 12.00 7.34
N VAL A 150 4.87 12.15 8.65
CA VAL A 150 4.25 13.17 9.51
C VAL A 150 4.50 14.58 8.99
N ARG A 151 5.73 14.87 8.54
CA ARG A 151 6.09 16.16 7.95
C ARG A 151 5.39 16.39 6.62
N ILE A 152 5.29 15.38 5.75
CA ILE A 152 4.59 15.47 4.46
C ILE A 152 3.11 15.80 4.68
N MET A 153 2.49 15.15 5.66
CA MET A 153 1.07 15.35 6.01
C MET A 153 0.79 16.62 6.80
N GLY A 154 1.83 17.40 7.16
CA GLY A 154 1.68 18.67 7.87
C GLY A 154 1.14 18.54 9.29
N VAL A 155 1.21 17.36 9.91
CA VAL A 155 0.59 17.09 11.24
C VAL A 155 1.10 18.04 12.32
N ASN A 156 2.42 18.30 12.33
CA ASN A 156 3.05 19.22 13.29
C ASN A 156 3.32 20.61 12.70
N THR A 157 3.00 20.82 11.42
CA THR A 157 3.24 22.08 10.69
C THR A 157 2.08 22.37 9.74
N PRO A 158 0.86 22.68 10.25
CA PRO A 158 -0.31 22.88 9.41
C PRO A 158 -0.15 24.01 8.40
N GLU A 159 0.67 25.02 8.72
CA GLU A 159 1.00 26.15 7.85
C GLU A 159 1.77 25.76 6.58
N LYS A 160 2.31 24.55 6.52
CA LYS A 160 3.04 24.01 5.35
C LYS A 160 2.19 23.10 4.46
N VAL A 161 0.92 22.91 4.80
CA VAL A 161 -0.02 22.15 3.96
C VAL A 161 -0.26 22.93 2.68
N THR A 162 -0.17 22.24 1.54
CA THR A 162 -0.40 22.81 0.20
C THR A 162 -1.41 21.94 -0.55
N GLU A 163 -1.86 22.39 -1.72
CA GLU A 163 -2.71 21.58 -2.61
C GLU A 163 -2.03 20.27 -3.08
N GLU A 164 -0.70 20.17 -2.95
CA GLU A 164 0.05 18.96 -3.25
C GLU A 164 0.18 18.00 -2.07
N THR A 165 -0.19 18.43 -0.86
CA THR A 165 -0.22 17.56 0.31
C THR A 165 -1.27 16.46 0.11
N PRO A 166 -0.94 15.17 0.34
CA PRO A 166 -1.92 14.11 0.26
C PRO A 166 -3.06 14.31 1.26
N HIS A 167 -4.25 13.85 0.89
CA HIS A 167 -5.45 13.88 1.74
C HIS A 167 -5.42 12.76 2.78
N PHE A 168 -4.78 11.65 2.41
CA PHE A 168 -4.65 10.43 3.21
C PHE A 168 -3.21 9.92 3.12
N ALA A 169 -2.68 9.44 4.24
CA ALA A 169 -1.47 8.66 4.22
C ALA A 169 -1.52 7.53 5.23
N ALA A 170 -0.74 6.48 4.95
CA ALA A 170 -0.54 5.41 5.90
C ALA A 170 0.89 4.90 5.87
N ALA A 171 1.37 4.41 7.00
CA ALA A 171 2.62 3.67 7.10
C ALA A 171 2.38 2.31 7.74
N ALA A 172 3.05 1.28 7.24
CA ALA A 172 3.05 -0.06 7.81
C ALA A 172 4.41 -0.37 8.45
N ASP A 173 4.40 -1.25 9.46
CA ASP A 173 5.61 -1.72 10.12
C ASP A 173 6.32 -2.85 9.35
N GLY A 174 7.38 -3.40 9.94
CA GLY A 174 8.30 -4.31 9.26
C GLY A 174 7.64 -5.57 8.68
N ASP A 175 6.71 -6.18 9.41
CA ASP A 175 5.93 -7.35 9.03
C ASP A 175 4.49 -7.03 8.61
N CYS A 176 4.11 -5.76 8.63
CA CYS A 176 2.86 -5.21 8.09
C CYS A 176 1.60 -5.61 8.88
N ASP A 177 1.73 -5.85 10.19
CA ASP A 177 0.59 -6.11 11.08
C ASP A 177 0.10 -4.83 11.79
N ARG A 178 0.95 -3.81 11.93
CA ARG A 178 0.60 -2.50 12.52
C ARG A 178 0.63 -1.39 11.48
N ASN A 179 -0.30 -0.44 11.64
CA ASN A 179 -0.47 0.65 10.68
C ASN A 179 -0.68 1.99 11.38
N MET A 180 0.04 3.02 10.93
CA MET A 180 -0.24 4.41 11.29
C MET A 180 -1.03 5.06 10.16
N ILE A 181 -2.14 5.72 10.46
CA ILE A 181 -3.00 6.40 9.47
C ILE A 181 -3.02 7.90 9.76
N LEU A 182 -2.82 8.69 8.71
CA LEU A 182 -2.79 10.14 8.77
C LEU A 182 -3.82 10.71 7.79
N GLY A 183 -4.60 11.67 8.26
CA GLY A 183 -5.28 12.64 7.40
C GLY A 183 -4.45 13.91 7.29
N THR A 184 -4.81 14.80 6.37
CA THR A 184 -4.24 16.15 6.36
C THR A 184 -4.54 16.82 7.71
N VAL A 185 -3.49 17.12 8.49
CA VAL A 185 -3.59 17.71 9.85
C VAL A 185 -4.30 16.81 10.89
N LEU A 186 -4.49 15.51 10.62
CA LEU A 186 -5.13 14.55 11.55
C LEU A 186 -4.29 13.29 11.72
N PHE A 187 -4.19 12.78 12.95
CA PHE A 187 -3.42 11.59 13.31
C PHE A 187 -4.30 10.52 13.96
N ILE A 188 -4.20 9.27 13.49
CA ILE A 188 -4.87 8.09 14.08
C ILE A 188 -3.91 6.90 14.10
N LEU A 189 -3.78 6.20 15.23
CA LEU A 189 -2.92 5.01 15.39
C LEU A 189 -3.78 3.77 15.63
N PHE A 190 -3.51 2.66 14.95
CA PHE A 190 -4.15 1.35 15.12
C PHE A 190 -3.12 0.24 15.30
#